data_AF-A0A4R0RUD2-F1
#
_entry.id   AF-A0A4R0RUD2-F1
#
_cell.length_a   1.000
_cell.length_b   1.000
_cell.length_c   1.000
_cell.angle_alpha   90.00
_cell.angle_beta   90.00
_cell.angle_gamma   90.00
#
_symmetry.space_group_name_H-M   'P 1'
#
loop_
_entity.id
_entity.type
_entity.pdbx_description
1 polymer ?
#
loop_
_entity_poly.entity_id
_entity_poly.type
_entity_poly.pdbx_seq_one_letter_code
_entity_poly.pdbx_strand_id
1 'polypeptide(L)'
;MSTNEVQTLRLAVCLFNNVSILDFQGSIEQIEFLHPKTVFPARFGSKIVIEPVYIGPTREPVKTCSGPSLLPTKAYDDVGAEEQFDILLVPGGPEASTSPDVMSPSVIEF
;
A
#
# COMPACT_ATOMS: atom_id res chain seq x y z
N MET A 1 31.18 9.75 -9.72
CA MET A 1 30.01 10.65 -9.72
C MET A 1 29.43 10.61 -8.31
N SER A 2 29.28 11.78 -7.70
CA SER A 2 28.92 11.95 -6.29
C SER A 2 27.41 12.10 -6.16
N THR A 3 26.73 11.19 -5.44
CA THR A 3 25.38 11.44 -4.92
C THR A 3 25.17 10.65 -3.62
N ASN A 4 25.15 11.38 -2.50
CA ASN A 4 24.53 10.96 -1.24
C ASN A 4 23.00 11.19 -1.36
N GLU A 5 22.39 10.78 -2.48
CA GLU A 5 20.95 10.97 -2.69
C GLU A 5 20.18 9.84 -2.03
N VAL A 6 19.13 10.24 -1.30
CA VAL A 6 18.19 9.31 -0.67
C VAL A 6 17.26 8.78 -1.76
N GLN A 7 17.18 7.46 -1.90
CA GLN A 7 16.28 6.79 -2.82
C GLN A 7 14.92 6.57 -2.14
N THR A 8 13.85 7.05 -2.77
CA THR A 8 12.48 6.73 -2.35
C THR A 8 11.97 5.52 -3.12
N LEU A 9 11.49 4.51 -2.40
CA LEU A 9 10.79 3.35 -2.92
C LEU A 9 9.30 3.48 -2.59
N ARG A 10 8.44 3.28 -3.59
CA ARG A 10 6.97 3.33 -3.42
C ARG A 10 6.44 1.93 -3.20
N LEU A 11 5.77 1.72 -2.07
CA LEU A 11 5.15 0.46 -1.70
C LEU A 11 3.63 0.58 -1.82
N ALA A 12 3.02 -0.10 -2.79
CA ALA A 12 1.57 -0.17 -2.88
C ALA A 12 1.04 -1.22 -1.90
N VAL A 13 0.07 -0.83 -1.08
CA VAL A 13 -0.76 -1.76 -0.29
C VAL A 13 -2.10 -1.89 -0.99
N CYS A 14 -2.37 -3.06 -1.56
CA CYS A 14 -3.56 -3.34 -2.35
C CYS A 14 -4.75 -3.65 -1.43
N LEU A 15 -5.64 -2.69 -1.24
CA LEU A 15 -6.85 -2.82 -0.45
C LEU A 15 -8.02 -3.33 -1.32
N PHE A 16 -8.90 -4.11 -0.70
CA PHE A 16 -10.15 -4.58 -1.26
C PHE A 16 -11.13 -4.88 -0.11
N ASN A 17 -12.40 -5.07 -0.41
CA ASN A 17 -13.39 -5.35 0.62
C ASN A 17 -13.07 -6.66 1.36
N ASN A 18 -13.31 -6.66 2.67
CA ASN A 18 -12.93 -7.73 3.57
C ASN A 18 -11.43 -8.08 3.56
N VAL A 19 -10.54 -7.12 3.25
CA VAL A 19 -9.09 -7.29 3.44
C VAL A 19 -8.73 -7.57 4.90
N SER A 20 -7.77 -8.46 5.14
CA SER A 20 -7.23 -8.79 6.45
C SER A 20 -6.15 -7.79 6.87
N ILE A 21 -6.46 -6.90 7.81
CA ILE A 21 -5.55 -5.83 8.26
C ILE A 21 -4.21 -6.38 8.77
N LEU A 22 -4.25 -7.50 9.51
CA LEU A 22 -3.05 -8.08 10.14
C LEU A 22 -1.99 -8.53 9.13
N ASP A 23 -2.39 -8.81 7.88
CA ASP A 23 -1.48 -9.30 6.84
C ASP A 23 -0.53 -8.21 6.35
N PHE A 24 -0.87 -6.93 6.53
CA PHE A 24 0.01 -5.83 6.13
C PHE A 24 0.39 -4.89 7.28
N GLN A 25 -0.51 -4.62 8.24
CA GLN A 25 -0.33 -3.54 9.21
C GLN A 25 0.89 -3.76 10.10
N GLY A 26 1.14 -5.00 10.53
CA GLY A 26 2.32 -5.32 11.33
C GLY A 26 3.63 -5.06 10.58
N SER A 27 3.68 -5.41 9.29
CA SER A 27 4.83 -5.18 8.43
C SER A 27 5.08 -3.70 8.17
N ILE A 28 4.00 -2.92 7.93
CA ILE A 28 4.09 -1.46 7.77
C ILE A 28 4.65 -0.81 9.03
N GLU A 29 4.13 -1.17 10.21
CA GLU A 29 4.61 -0.64 11.49
C GLU A 29 6.11 -0.93 11.69
N GLN A 30 6.56 -2.14 11.33
CA GLN A 30 7.97 -2.53 11.48
C GLN A 30 8.92 -1.71 10.59
N ILE A 31 8.46 -1.22 9.44
CA ILE A 31 9.30 -0.45 8.50
C ILE A 31 9.10 1.07 8.59
N GLU A 32 8.27 1.56 9.52
CA GLU A 32 7.92 2.98 9.67
C GLU A 32 9.14 3.89 9.94
N PHE A 33 10.24 3.33 10.45
CA PHE A 33 11.50 4.07 10.61
C PHE A 33 12.12 4.50 9.26
N LEU A 34 11.72 3.87 8.15
CA LEU A 34 12.09 4.23 6.77
C LEU A 34 11.09 5.18 6.12
N HIS A 35 10.01 5.56 6.79
CA HIS A 35 9.00 6.46 6.24
C HIS A 35 9.59 7.86 5.97
N PRO A 36 9.19 8.59 4.91
CA PRO A 36 9.69 9.93 4.60
C PRO A 36 9.69 10.87 5.82
N LYS A 37 8.60 10.88 6.58
CA LYS A 37 8.44 11.73 7.79
C LYS A 37 9.43 11.39 8.90
N THR A 38 10.01 10.20 8.91
CA THR A 38 10.97 9.75 9.93
C THR A 38 12.41 9.93 9.47
N VAL A 39 12.68 9.75 8.16
CA VAL A 39 14.02 9.91 7.58
C VAL A 39 14.38 11.38 7.33
N PHE A 40 13.47 12.20 6.80
CA PHE A 40 13.74 13.62 6.50
C PHE A 40 13.92 14.58 7.70
N PRO A 41 13.60 14.23 8.96
CA PRO A 41 14.15 14.90 10.14
C PRO A 41 15.51 14.33 10.61
N ALA A 42 16.23 13.57 9.76
CA ALA A 42 17.54 12.96 10.00
C ALA A 42 17.64 12.09 11.27
N ARG A 43 16.51 11.59 11.80
CA ARG A 43 16.51 10.67 12.96
C ARG A 43 17.21 9.35 12.63
N PHE A 44 17.13 8.93 11.38
CA PHE A 44 17.79 7.74 10.86
C PHE A 44 18.52 8.11 9.57
N GLY A 45 19.84 7.88 9.53
CA GLY A 45 20.70 8.14 8.37
C GLY A 45 20.53 7.10 7.25
N SER A 46 19.28 6.77 6.91
CA SER A 46 18.98 5.81 5.84
C SER A 46 19.18 6.47 4.47
N LYS A 47 19.76 5.71 3.53
CA LYS A 47 19.79 6.08 2.11
C LYS A 47 18.53 5.66 1.35
N ILE A 48 17.64 4.93 2.03
CA ILE A 48 16.39 4.41 1.48
C ILE A 48 15.23 4.97 2.31
N VAL A 49 14.21 5.41 1.61
CA VAL A 49 12.91 5.82 2.15
C VAL A 49 11.84 4.92 1.54
N ILE A 50 10.87 4.47 2.33
CA ILE A 50 9.73 3.70 1.83
C ILE A 50 8.47 4.53 2.02
N GLU A 51 7.80 4.86 0.92
CA GLU A 51 6.53 5.58 0.91
C GLU A 51 5.38 4.58 0.67
N PRO A 52 4.59 4.24 1.69
CA PRO A 52 3.41 3.40 1.51
C PRO A 52 2.29 4.18 0.81
N VAL A 53 1.68 3.58 -0.19
CA VAL A 53 0.54 4.09 -0.93
C VAL A 53 -0.60 3.07 -0.83
N TYR A 54 -1.69 3.44 -0.18
CA TYR A 54 -2.85 2.57 -0.04
C TYR A 54 -3.78 2.74 -1.25
N ILE A 55 -3.96 1.68 -2.02
CA ILE A 55 -4.74 1.70 -3.26
C ILE A 55 -5.98 0.83 -3.04
N GLY A 56 -7.16 1.36 -3.33
CA GLY A 56 -8.42 0.63 -3.12
C GLY A 56 -9.33 0.68 -4.35
N PRO A 57 -10.48 -0.04 -4.32
CA PRO A 57 -11.44 -0.05 -5.43
C PRO A 57 -11.96 1.34 -5.79
N THR A 58 -12.14 2.20 -4.78
CA THR A 58 -12.61 3.58 -4.91
C THR A 58 -11.87 4.47 -3.90
N ARG A 59 -12.22 5.75 -3.83
CA ARG A 59 -11.73 6.67 -2.78
C ARG A 59 -12.57 6.63 -1.50
N GLU A 60 -13.60 5.79 -1.45
CA GLU A 60 -14.42 5.58 -0.26
C GLU A 60 -13.75 4.61 0.71
N PRO A 61 -14.10 4.64 2.01
CA PRO A 61 -13.58 3.70 2.98
C PRO A 61 -13.83 2.23 2.58
N VAL A 62 -12.75 1.46 2.55
CA VAL A 62 -12.77 0.01 2.32
C VAL A 62 -13.14 -0.69 3.62
N LYS A 63 -14.15 -1.56 3.54
CA LYS A 63 -14.55 -2.40 4.67
C LYS A 63 -13.52 -3.52 4.85
N THR A 64 -12.99 -3.68 6.05
CA THR A 64 -12.03 -4.74 6.37
C THR A 64 -12.74 -5.99 6.90
N CYS A 65 -12.06 -7.14 6.92
CA CYS A 65 -12.63 -8.37 7.48
C CYS A 65 -13.00 -8.20 8.97
N SER A 66 -12.21 -7.42 9.68
CA SER A 66 -12.40 -7.10 11.09
C SER A 66 -11.72 -5.77 11.41
N GLY A 67 -12.32 -4.98 12.31
CA GLY A 67 -11.76 -3.70 12.76
C GLY A 67 -12.30 -2.50 11.99
N PRO A 68 -11.54 -1.38 11.94
CA PRO A 68 -12.00 -0.15 11.29
C PRO A 68 -12.01 -0.29 9.76
N SER A 69 -12.82 0.54 9.11
CA SER A 69 -12.69 0.76 7.67
C SER A 69 -11.44 1.59 7.37
N LEU A 70 -10.82 1.34 6.22
CA LEU A 70 -9.59 2.00 5.81
C LEU A 70 -9.87 2.94 4.66
N LEU A 71 -9.41 4.19 4.74
CA LEU A 71 -9.52 5.14 3.64
C LEU A 71 -8.32 4.98 2.70
N PRO A 72 -8.52 4.58 1.43
CA PRO A 72 -7.44 4.51 0.47
C PRO A 72 -6.85 5.90 0.20
N THR A 73 -5.55 5.94 -0.08
CA THR A 73 -4.89 7.15 -0.58
C THR A 73 -5.28 7.41 -2.04
N LYS A 74 -5.53 6.33 -2.80
CA LYS A 74 -5.79 6.34 -4.23
C LYS A 74 -6.77 5.23 -4.63
N ALA A 75 -7.58 5.45 -5.67
CA ALA A 75 -8.34 4.37 -6.29
C ALA A 75 -7.49 3.64 -7.35
N TYR A 76 -7.75 2.36 -7.61
CA TYR A 76 -7.05 1.61 -8.67
C TYR A 76 -7.18 2.31 -10.02
N ASP A 77 -8.38 2.79 -10.38
CA ASP A 77 -8.63 3.52 -11.64
C ASP A 77 -7.88 4.86 -11.75
N ASP A 78 -7.42 5.41 -10.63
CA ASP A 78 -6.61 6.64 -10.64
C ASP A 78 -5.13 6.33 -10.98
N VAL A 79 -4.70 5.06 -10.94
CA VAL A 79 -3.33 4.66 -11.26
C VAL A 79 -3.15 4.68 -12.77
N GLY A 80 -2.26 5.53 -13.25
CA GLY A 80 -2.01 5.65 -14.68
C GLY A 80 -1.32 4.40 -15.22
N ALA A 81 -1.53 4.08 -16.50
CA ALA A 81 -0.94 2.91 -17.16
C ALA A 81 0.61 2.86 -17.07
N GLU A 82 1.27 4.02 -16.99
CA GLU A 82 2.73 4.15 -16.87
C GLU A 82 3.21 4.31 -15.42
N GLU A 83 2.30 4.36 -14.45
CA GLU A 83 2.68 4.45 -13.05
C GLU A 83 3.15 3.08 -12.55
N GLN A 84 4.29 3.07 -11.86
CA GLN A 84 4.90 1.86 -11.32
C GLN A 84 5.13 2.02 -9.81
N PHE A 85 5.10 0.89 -9.12
CA PHE A 85 5.45 0.76 -7.71
C PHE A 85 6.66 -0.17 -7.61
N ASP A 86 7.59 0.16 -6.71
CA ASP A 86 8.78 -0.66 -6.50
C ASP A 86 8.44 -1.96 -5.74
N ILE A 87 7.39 -1.91 -4.91
CA ILE A 87 6.91 -3.03 -4.10
C ILE A 87 5.38 -3.09 -4.17
N LEU A 88 4.83 -4.27 -4.41
CA LEU A 88 3.41 -4.56 -4.26
C LEU A 88 3.21 -5.48 -3.06
N LEU A 89 2.34 -5.06 -2.13
CA LEU A 89 1.89 -5.86 -1.01
C LEU A 89 0.40 -6.15 -1.17
N VAL A 90 0.08 -7.39 -1.52
CA VAL A 90 -1.30 -7.89 -1.66
C VAL A 90 -1.66 -8.70 -0.42
N PRO A 91 -2.47 -8.16 0.52
CA PRO A 91 -2.87 -8.86 1.72
C PRO A 91 -3.92 -9.94 1.40
N GLY A 92 -4.12 -10.89 2.32
CA GLY A 92 -5.19 -11.85 2.24
C GLY A 92 -6.56 -11.28 2.63
N GLY A 93 -7.58 -12.12 2.53
CA GLY A 93 -8.94 -11.81 2.95
C GLY A 93 -9.94 -12.88 2.50
N PRO A 94 -11.11 -13.00 3.13
CA PRO A 94 -12.14 -13.96 2.73
C PRO A 94 -12.63 -13.75 1.29
N GLU A 95 -12.70 -12.51 0.81
CA GLU A 95 -13.09 -12.22 -0.58
C GLU A 95 -12.00 -12.62 -1.59
N ALA A 96 -10.72 -12.42 -1.25
CA ALA A 96 -9.61 -12.82 -2.13
C ALA A 96 -9.49 -14.34 -2.31
N SER A 97 -10.05 -15.14 -1.40
CA SER A 97 -9.94 -16.61 -1.42
C SER A 97 -11.17 -17.34 -1.97
N THR A 98 -12.23 -16.62 -2.35
CA THR A 98 -13.52 -17.24 -2.72
C THR A 98 -13.80 -17.27 -4.23
N SER A 99 -13.65 -16.17 -4.96
CA SER A 99 -13.72 -16.14 -6.44
C SER A 99 -13.27 -14.79 -7.00
N PRO A 100 -12.62 -14.72 -8.18
CA PRO A 100 -12.45 -13.46 -8.91
C PRO A 100 -13.78 -12.71 -9.14
N ASP A 101 -14.89 -13.43 -9.32
CA ASP A 101 -16.19 -12.82 -9.63
C ASP A 101 -16.78 -11.96 -8.49
N VAL A 102 -16.29 -12.14 -7.25
CA VAL A 102 -16.72 -11.33 -6.10
C VAL A 102 -15.83 -10.12 -5.85
N MET A 103 -14.68 -10.04 -6.52
CA MET A 103 -13.78 -8.90 -6.42
C MET A 103 -14.14 -7.82 -7.44
N SER A 104 -13.88 -6.56 -7.10
CA SER A 104 -14.01 -5.46 -8.07
C SER A 104 -13.10 -5.73 -9.26
N PRO A 105 -13.56 -5.54 -10.53
CA PRO A 105 -12.72 -5.71 -11.71
C PRO A 105 -11.41 -4.92 -11.64
N SER A 106 -11.47 -3.70 -11.10
CA SER A 106 -10.31 -2.83 -10.91
C SER A 106 -9.21 -3.40 -9.99
N VAL A 107 -9.54 -4.34 -9.11
CA VAL A 107 -8.55 -5.05 -8.28
C VAL A 107 -7.84 -6.14 -9.07
N ILE A 108 -8.54 -6.78 -10.02
CA ILE A 108 -8.04 -7.90 -10.82
C ILE A 108 -7.18 -7.39 -11.98
N GLU A 109 -7.54 -6.24 -12.54
CA GLU A 109 -6.89 -5.64 -13.70
C GLU A 109 -5.66 -4.79 -13.35
N PHE A 110 -5.45 -4.51 -12.06
CA PHE A 110 -4.32 -3.74 -11.53
C PHE A 110 -3.04 -4.58 -11.41
#